data_AF-A0A7X9DQN2-F1
#
_entry.id   AF-A0A7X9DQN2-F1
#
_cell.length_a   1.000
_cell.length_b   1.000
_cell.length_c   1.000
_cell.angle_alpha   90.00
_cell.angle_beta   90.00
_cell.angle_gamma   90.00
#
_symmetry.space_group_name_H-M   'P 1'
#
loop_
_entity.id
_entity.type
_entity.pdbx_description
1 polymer ?
#
loop_
_entity_poly.entity_id
_entity_poly.type
_entity_poly.pdbx_seq_one_letter_code
_entity_poly.pdbx_strand_id
1 'polypeptide(L)'
;PLLVYYGANFLMNAPAFSLALAGGYFVWKYLSCDRPLHLVIATVIFTLAGLLKISSLLLFCAFSAVYLAAVFGIFGLKKLPVRKWLLIVLAIMVVLGINLMWYRYAVQYNTIHKTRGFIFLQGLYPIWDMDKAAIHAHWQRLLHNLLPVYFHPFFLYFILLAFAFNLMHFKSCNRILVLLNIATFIGVVLYMLFFYKAFDVHDYYLTDLLIFVPVTFLTFAERTVRTRKHVVLQWYIYTAAVAFFLFLSYYTASKIRLRYNLHQHFPGLYTLLPKQEIDVYNWYHWHYATYYKAYESAEPWLRNQGIQRTDCIISIPDQSINITLYLMDQKGFTDFGRRRNPPQSYGKWIEHCRDLGARYLIINDRELLKDTTVAPYCRYKLSEYNNLILFDLQNLSYPLD
;
A
#
# COMPACT_ATOMS: atom_id res chain seq x y z
N PRO A 1 2.42 13.01 0.15
CA PRO A 1 1.27 12.51 0.97
C PRO A 1 1.23 11.00 1.16
N LEU A 2 1.15 10.21 0.07
CA LEU A 2 1.01 8.76 0.14
C LEU A 2 2.03 8.08 1.05
N LEU A 3 3.33 8.32 0.83
CA LEU A 3 4.40 7.71 1.64
C LEU A 3 4.34 8.12 3.11
N VAL A 4 3.90 9.35 3.43
CA VAL A 4 3.78 9.80 4.83
C VAL A 4 2.61 9.11 5.52
N TYR A 5 1.49 8.95 4.82
CA TYR A 5 0.33 8.22 5.36
C TYR A 5 0.66 6.74 5.59
N TYR A 6 1.31 6.10 4.62
CA TYR A 6 1.68 4.69 4.70
C TYR A 6 2.95 4.42 5.50
N GLY A 7 3.73 5.45 5.85
CA GLY A 7 4.98 5.31 6.59
C GLY A 7 4.79 4.98 8.07
N ALA A 8 3.63 5.30 8.64
CA ALA A 8 3.32 5.11 10.05
C ALA A 8 2.26 4.03 10.30
N ASN A 9 2.11 3.06 9.38
CA ASN A 9 1.12 1.99 9.52
C ASN A 9 1.71 0.58 9.32
N PHE A 10 0.86 -0.44 9.46
CA PHE A 10 1.25 -1.85 9.41
C PHE A 10 1.49 -2.39 7.99
N LEU A 11 1.40 -1.55 6.94
CA LEU A 11 1.61 -2.02 5.58
C LEU A 11 3.10 -2.11 5.24
N MET A 12 3.46 -3.23 4.64
CA MET A 12 4.86 -3.53 4.30
C MET A 12 5.40 -2.71 3.12
N ASN A 13 4.54 -1.96 2.42
CA ASN A 13 4.92 -1.17 1.24
C ASN A 13 5.98 -0.08 1.57
N ALA A 14 5.77 0.74 2.60
CA ALA A 14 6.72 1.78 2.98
C ALA A 14 8.11 1.25 3.42
N PRO A 15 8.21 0.23 4.30
CA PRO A 15 9.50 -0.35 4.65
C PRO A 15 10.16 -1.06 3.45
N ALA A 16 9.40 -1.78 2.61
CA ALA A 16 9.94 -2.42 1.41
C ALA A 16 10.46 -1.40 0.38
N PHE A 17 9.76 -0.29 0.18
CA PHE A 17 10.21 0.84 -0.65
C PHE A 17 11.51 1.46 -0.11
N SER A 18 11.60 1.66 1.21
CA SER A 18 12.80 2.19 1.87
C SER A 18 14.00 1.26 1.70
N LEU A 19 13.79 -0.06 1.83
CA LEU A 19 14.82 -1.06 1.53
C LEU A 19 15.24 -1.01 0.06
N ALA A 20 14.31 -0.85 -0.88
CA ALA A 20 14.66 -0.73 -2.30
C ALA A 20 15.58 0.47 -2.57
N LEU A 21 15.32 1.63 -1.94
CA LEU A 21 16.20 2.80 -2.02
C LEU A 21 17.59 2.53 -1.42
N ALA A 22 17.64 1.90 -0.24
CA ALA A 22 18.90 1.51 0.39
C ALA A 22 19.70 0.52 -0.47
N GLY A 23 19.03 -0.46 -1.08
CA GLY A 23 19.62 -1.41 -2.02
C GLY A 23 20.21 -0.70 -3.23
N GLY A 24 19.49 0.27 -3.80
CA GLY A 24 19.97 1.11 -4.89
C GLY A 24 21.23 1.93 -4.54
N TYR A 25 21.31 2.45 -3.32
CA TYR A 25 22.51 3.12 -2.82
C TYR A 25 23.73 2.18 -2.74
N PHE A 26 23.54 0.94 -2.26
CA PHE A 26 24.64 -0.03 -2.20
C PHE A 26 25.06 -0.53 -3.58
N VAL A 27 24.13 -0.64 -4.53
CA VAL A 27 24.44 -0.86 -5.96
C VAL A 27 25.32 0.28 -6.50
N TRP A 28 24.97 1.53 -6.22
CA TRP A 28 25.79 2.67 -6.63
C TRP A 28 27.19 2.66 -5.99
N LYS A 29 27.30 2.31 -4.71
CA LYS A 29 28.60 2.14 -4.01
C LYS A 29 29.44 1.02 -4.62
N TYR A 30 28.83 -0.10 -4.99
CA TYR A 30 29.51 -1.17 -5.69
C TYR A 30 30.10 -0.68 -7.01
N LEU A 31 29.34 0.05 -7.81
CA LEU A 31 29.85 0.61 -9.07
C LEU A 31 30.97 1.63 -8.89
N SER A 32 30.89 2.44 -7.84
CA SER A 32 31.83 3.54 -7.62
C SER A 32 33.16 3.05 -7.03
N CYS A 33 33.11 2.06 -6.13
CA CYS A 33 34.27 1.64 -5.34
C CYS A 33 34.76 0.22 -5.65
N ASP A 34 34.05 -0.54 -6.50
CA ASP A 34 34.37 -1.91 -6.92
C ASP A 34 34.58 -2.93 -5.78
N ARG A 35 34.00 -2.67 -4.60
CA ARG A 35 34.08 -3.59 -3.44
C ARG A 35 32.90 -4.56 -3.44
N PRO A 36 33.11 -5.89 -3.58
CA PRO A 36 32.04 -6.88 -3.64
C PRO A 36 31.09 -6.88 -2.43
N LEU A 37 31.56 -6.48 -1.25
CA LEU A 37 30.74 -6.36 -0.05
C LEU A 37 29.50 -5.49 -0.27
N HIS A 38 29.61 -4.38 -1.03
CA HIS A 38 28.45 -3.54 -1.32
C HIS A 38 27.41 -4.26 -2.17
N LEU A 39 27.83 -5.13 -3.10
CA LEU A 39 26.90 -5.94 -3.89
C LEU A 39 26.22 -7.01 -3.02
N VAL A 40 26.95 -7.62 -2.09
CA VAL A 40 26.38 -8.57 -1.11
C VAL A 40 25.32 -7.87 -0.25
N ILE A 41 25.64 -6.70 0.30
CA ILE A 41 24.68 -5.90 1.09
C ILE A 41 23.46 -5.53 0.25
N ALA A 42 23.64 -5.06 -0.99
CA ALA A 42 22.53 -4.78 -1.90
C ALA A 42 21.67 -6.01 -2.16
N THR A 43 22.29 -7.19 -2.35
CA THR A 43 21.59 -8.46 -2.58
C THR A 43 20.70 -8.82 -1.39
N VAL A 44 21.23 -8.72 -0.17
CA VAL A 44 20.45 -8.97 1.06
C VAL A 44 19.29 -7.98 1.18
N ILE A 45 19.55 -6.69 1.00
CA ILE A 45 18.54 -5.64 1.14
C ILE A 45 17.42 -5.80 0.09
N PHE A 46 17.76 -6.04 -1.19
CA PHE A 46 16.74 -6.26 -2.21
C PHE A 46 15.98 -7.57 -2.00
N THR A 47 16.64 -8.62 -1.49
CA THR A 47 15.94 -9.86 -1.11
C THR A 47 14.87 -9.56 -0.06
N LEU A 48 15.22 -8.85 1.01
CA LEU A 48 14.28 -8.43 2.05
C LEU A 48 13.17 -7.54 1.52
N ALA A 49 13.49 -6.58 0.64
CA ALA A 49 12.50 -5.71 0.00
C ALA A 49 11.45 -6.53 -0.75
N GLY A 50 11.86 -7.50 -1.57
CA GLY A 50 10.94 -8.36 -2.32
C GLY A 50 10.10 -9.29 -1.43
N LEU A 51 10.70 -9.83 -0.36
CA LEU A 51 10.01 -10.71 0.59
C LEU A 51 8.89 -9.98 1.33
N LEU A 52 9.11 -8.70 1.68
CA LEU A 52 8.08 -7.83 2.24
C LEU A 52 7.04 -7.43 1.18
N LYS A 53 7.51 -7.04 -0.01
CA LYS A 53 6.65 -6.65 -1.12
C LYS A 53 7.36 -6.81 -2.47
N ILE A 54 6.86 -7.70 -3.32
CA ILE A 54 7.49 -7.98 -4.63
C ILE A 54 7.55 -6.76 -5.55
N SER A 55 6.58 -5.83 -5.43
CA SER A 55 6.55 -4.60 -6.22
C SER A 55 7.71 -3.64 -5.89
N SER A 56 8.31 -3.74 -4.71
CA SER A 56 9.52 -2.98 -4.36
C SER A 56 10.76 -3.44 -5.14
N LEU A 57 10.72 -4.59 -5.83
CA LEU A 57 11.78 -5.02 -6.74
C LEU A 57 11.81 -4.25 -8.07
N LEU A 58 10.91 -3.29 -8.31
CA LEU A 58 10.88 -2.49 -9.54
C LEU A 58 12.26 -1.83 -9.82
N LEU A 59 12.86 -1.21 -8.80
CA LEU A 59 14.20 -0.62 -8.94
C LEU A 59 15.27 -1.66 -9.26
N PHE A 60 15.20 -2.80 -8.60
CA PHE A 60 16.13 -3.90 -8.80
C PHE A 60 16.04 -4.47 -10.23
N CYS A 61 14.82 -4.64 -10.76
CA CYS A 61 14.59 -5.03 -12.14
C CYS A 61 15.15 -3.99 -13.12
N ALA A 62 14.96 -2.69 -12.83
CA ALA A 62 15.52 -1.61 -13.65
C ALA A 62 17.06 -1.64 -13.67
N PHE A 63 17.70 -1.80 -12.50
CA PHE A 63 19.15 -2.00 -12.43
C PHE A 63 19.58 -3.25 -13.20
N SER A 64 18.89 -4.37 -13.02
CA SER A 64 19.19 -5.63 -13.70
C SER A 64 19.17 -5.45 -15.22
N ALA A 65 18.16 -4.78 -15.76
CA ALA A 65 18.06 -4.48 -17.19
C ALA A 65 19.25 -3.63 -17.69
N VAL A 66 19.62 -2.57 -16.97
CA VAL A 66 20.76 -1.70 -17.33
C VAL A 66 22.08 -2.45 -17.24
N TYR A 67 22.27 -3.31 -16.24
CA TYR A 67 23.50 -4.07 -16.10
C TYR A 67 23.63 -5.17 -17.13
N LEU A 68 22.54 -5.89 -17.44
CA LEU A 68 22.53 -6.85 -18.53
C LEU A 68 22.88 -6.17 -19.86
N ALA A 69 22.36 -4.97 -20.12
CA ALA A 69 22.80 -4.16 -21.25
C ALA A 69 24.31 -3.84 -21.22
N ALA A 70 24.86 -3.54 -20.04
CA ALA A 70 26.30 -3.32 -19.88
C ALA A 70 27.15 -4.59 -20.08
N VAL A 71 26.63 -5.79 -19.81
CA VAL A 71 27.31 -7.06 -20.10
C VAL A 71 27.60 -7.21 -21.60
N PHE A 72 26.63 -6.81 -22.42
CA PHE A 72 26.74 -6.88 -23.88
C PHE A 72 27.35 -5.62 -24.51
N GLY A 73 27.58 -4.55 -23.73
CA GLY A 73 28.11 -3.27 -24.25
C GLY A 73 27.13 -2.54 -25.17
N ILE A 74 25.83 -2.77 -25.02
CA ILE A 74 24.78 -2.15 -25.85
C ILE A 74 24.39 -0.77 -25.30
N PHE A 75 23.68 0.03 -26.11
CA PHE A 75 23.26 1.40 -25.77
C PHE A 75 24.41 2.35 -25.41
N GLY A 76 25.61 2.08 -25.91
CA GLY A 76 26.82 2.87 -25.61
C GLY A 76 27.34 2.65 -24.18
N LEU A 77 26.94 1.60 -23.49
CA LEU A 77 27.55 1.23 -22.22
C LEU A 77 28.90 0.54 -22.47
N LYS A 78 29.87 0.79 -21.58
CA LYS A 78 31.14 0.05 -21.62
C LYS A 78 30.90 -1.40 -21.21
N LYS A 79 31.45 -2.34 -21.99
CA LYS A 79 31.35 -3.77 -21.69
C LYS A 79 31.94 -4.07 -20.32
N LEU A 80 31.20 -4.79 -19.48
CA LEU A 80 31.67 -5.18 -18.15
C LEU A 80 32.70 -6.31 -18.22
N PRO A 81 33.74 -6.30 -17.36
CA PRO A 81 34.66 -7.43 -17.21
C PRO A 81 33.94 -8.70 -16.74
N VAL A 82 34.48 -9.87 -17.12
CA VAL A 82 33.85 -11.18 -16.85
C VAL A 82 33.51 -11.38 -15.38
N ARG A 83 34.48 -11.10 -14.51
CA ARG A 83 34.34 -11.18 -13.06
C ARG A 83 33.16 -10.34 -12.53
N LYS A 84 32.95 -9.13 -13.07
CA LYS A 84 31.89 -8.23 -12.59
C LYS A 84 30.52 -8.70 -13.00
N TRP A 85 30.34 -9.10 -14.26
CA TRP A 85 29.01 -9.55 -14.70
C TRP A 85 28.62 -10.87 -14.03
N LEU A 86 29.57 -11.78 -13.78
CA LEU A 86 29.29 -13.03 -13.04
C LEU A 86 28.74 -12.74 -11.63
N LEU A 87 29.36 -11.81 -10.89
CA LEU A 87 28.90 -11.42 -9.57
C LEU A 87 27.51 -10.77 -9.61
N ILE A 88 27.24 -9.92 -10.59
CA ILE A 88 25.93 -9.28 -10.76
C ILE A 88 24.87 -10.32 -11.13
N VAL A 89 25.14 -11.24 -12.05
CA VAL A 89 24.20 -12.31 -12.42
C VAL A 89 23.93 -13.21 -11.23
N LEU A 90 24.95 -13.57 -10.44
CA LEU A 90 24.76 -14.33 -9.22
C LEU A 90 23.87 -13.58 -8.22
N ALA A 91 24.12 -12.29 -7.98
CA ALA A 91 23.26 -11.46 -7.13
C ALA A 91 21.81 -11.44 -7.64
N ILE A 92 21.61 -11.36 -8.96
CA ILE A 92 20.28 -11.37 -9.56
C ILE A 92 19.57 -12.71 -9.30
N MET A 93 20.27 -13.81 -9.54
CA MET A 93 19.75 -15.16 -9.34
C MET A 93 19.39 -15.41 -7.87
N VAL A 94 20.18 -14.90 -6.92
CA VAL A 94 19.90 -15.02 -5.49
C VAL A 94 18.62 -14.26 -5.11
N VAL A 95 18.52 -12.98 -5.48
CA VAL A 95 17.34 -12.15 -5.16
C VAL A 95 16.07 -12.77 -5.74
N LEU A 96 16.09 -13.12 -7.03
CA LEU A 96 14.94 -13.69 -7.72
C LEU A 96 14.62 -15.11 -7.23
N GLY A 97 15.64 -15.93 -6.98
CA GLY A 97 15.47 -17.31 -6.51
C GLY A 97 14.80 -17.37 -5.14
N ILE A 98 15.28 -16.61 -4.16
CA ILE A 98 14.70 -16.56 -2.81
C ILE A 98 13.27 -16.04 -2.86
N ASN A 99 13.02 -14.95 -3.58
CA ASN A 99 11.68 -14.39 -3.73
C ASN A 99 10.73 -15.37 -4.41
N LEU A 100 11.17 -16.02 -5.49
CA LEU A 100 10.34 -17.02 -6.18
C LEU A 100 9.99 -18.19 -5.26
N MET A 101 10.94 -18.70 -4.48
CA MET A 101 10.68 -19.78 -3.52
C MET A 101 9.63 -19.37 -2.48
N TRP A 102 9.77 -18.17 -1.89
CA TRP A 102 8.81 -17.64 -0.93
C TRP A 102 7.40 -17.49 -1.52
N TYR A 103 7.27 -16.87 -2.70
CA TYR A 103 5.97 -16.67 -3.32
C TYR A 103 5.33 -17.99 -3.75
N ARG A 104 6.11 -18.98 -4.22
CA ARG A 104 5.59 -20.32 -4.51
C ARG A 104 5.07 -21.01 -3.24
N TYR A 105 5.81 -20.94 -2.15
CA TYR A 105 5.37 -21.44 -0.85
C TYR A 105 4.07 -20.76 -0.40
N ALA A 106 4.02 -19.43 -0.41
CA ALA A 106 2.85 -18.68 0.01
C ALA A 106 1.62 -18.98 -0.86
N VAL A 107 1.80 -19.19 -2.17
CA VAL A 107 0.72 -19.59 -3.08
C VAL A 107 0.23 -21.00 -2.74
N GLN A 108 1.14 -21.94 -2.49
CA GLN A 108 0.78 -23.31 -2.12
C GLN A 108 0.01 -23.33 -0.79
N TYR A 109 0.53 -22.66 0.24
CA TYR A 109 -0.09 -22.56 1.56
C TYR A 109 -1.52 -22.02 1.47
N ASN A 110 -1.72 -20.89 0.79
CA ASN A 110 -3.04 -20.28 0.68
C ASN A 110 -4.00 -21.06 -0.23
N THR A 111 -3.49 -21.89 -1.14
CA THR A 111 -4.31 -22.81 -1.94
C THR A 111 -4.81 -23.97 -1.06
N ILE A 112 -3.93 -24.57 -0.24
CA ILE A 112 -4.29 -25.64 0.70
C ILE A 112 -5.37 -25.17 1.69
N HIS A 113 -5.24 -23.94 2.18
CA HIS A 113 -6.18 -23.36 3.15
C HIS A 113 -7.37 -22.60 2.52
N LYS A 114 -7.53 -22.63 1.18
CA LYS A 114 -8.64 -21.97 0.45
C LYS A 114 -8.76 -20.46 0.72
N THR A 115 -7.66 -19.80 1.05
CA THR A 115 -7.58 -18.35 1.32
C THR A 115 -7.09 -17.55 0.11
N ARG A 116 -6.54 -18.23 -0.90
CA ARG A 116 -6.04 -17.62 -2.14
C ARG A 116 -7.19 -16.99 -2.94
N GLY A 117 -7.02 -15.74 -3.36
CA GLY A 117 -8.00 -15.00 -4.17
C GLY A 117 -9.23 -14.51 -3.39
N PHE A 118 -9.48 -15.04 -2.19
CA PHE A 118 -10.53 -14.56 -1.29
C PHE A 118 -9.97 -13.60 -0.23
N ILE A 119 -8.98 -14.05 0.56
CA ILE A 119 -8.33 -13.23 1.60
C ILE A 119 -7.04 -12.63 1.05
N PHE A 120 -6.21 -13.46 0.41
CA PHE A 120 -4.90 -13.04 -0.09
C PHE A 120 -4.90 -12.98 -1.62
N LEU A 121 -4.80 -11.76 -2.15
CA LEU A 121 -4.62 -11.54 -3.58
C LEU A 121 -3.17 -11.85 -3.98
N GLN A 122 -2.95 -13.04 -4.56
CA GLN A 122 -1.63 -13.55 -4.95
C GLN A 122 -1.49 -13.70 -6.47
N GLY A 123 -2.01 -12.75 -7.23
CA GLY A 123 -2.02 -12.78 -8.69
C GLY A 123 -1.94 -11.39 -9.30
N LEU A 124 -1.88 -11.37 -10.62
CA LEU A 124 -1.97 -10.13 -11.40
C LEU A 124 -3.43 -9.69 -11.49
N TYR A 125 -3.65 -8.39 -11.64
CA TYR A 125 -4.98 -7.80 -11.77
C TYR A 125 -5.02 -6.87 -12.98
N PRO A 126 -4.82 -7.43 -14.19
CA PRO A 126 -4.45 -6.65 -15.36
C PRO A 126 -5.63 -5.97 -16.06
N ILE A 127 -5.29 -4.98 -16.89
CA ILE A 127 -6.25 -4.21 -17.68
C ILE A 127 -7.03 -5.04 -18.71
N TRP A 128 -6.43 -6.10 -19.29
CA TRP A 128 -7.07 -6.91 -20.34
C TRP A 128 -8.17 -7.85 -19.84
N ASP A 129 -8.34 -7.98 -18.53
CA ASP A 129 -9.45 -8.74 -17.93
C ASP A 129 -10.72 -7.88 -17.76
N MET A 130 -10.73 -6.65 -18.27
CA MET A 130 -11.80 -5.67 -18.08
C MET A 130 -12.42 -5.25 -19.42
N ASP A 131 -13.71 -4.92 -19.39
CA ASP A 131 -14.35 -4.27 -20.53
C ASP A 131 -13.97 -2.78 -20.65
N LYS A 132 -14.28 -2.17 -21.80
CA LYS A 132 -13.93 -0.77 -22.10
C LYS A 132 -14.56 0.23 -21.14
N ALA A 133 -15.78 -0.02 -20.67
CA ALA A 133 -16.49 0.90 -19.77
C ALA A 133 -15.85 0.87 -18.38
N ALA A 134 -15.52 -0.33 -17.89
CA ALA A 134 -14.82 -0.53 -16.63
C ALA A 134 -13.42 0.08 -16.67
N ILE A 135 -12.68 -0.08 -17.79
CA ILE A 135 -11.38 0.58 -17.99
C ILE A 135 -11.53 2.10 -17.89
N HIS A 136 -12.49 2.69 -18.60
CA HIS A 136 -12.71 4.14 -18.54
C HIS A 136 -13.05 4.61 -17.11
N ALA A 137 -13.93 3.91 -16.41
CA ALA A 137 -14.29 4.25 -15.03
C ALA A 137 -13.09 4.19 -14.07
N HIS A 138 -12.24 3.17 -14.19
CA HIS A 138 -11.02 3.04 -13.37
C HIS A 138 -10.00 4.13 -13.71
N TRP A 139 -9.87 4.50 -14.98
CA TRP A 139 -9.02 5.62 -15.38
C TRP A 139 -9.46 6.94 -14.73
N GLN A 140 -10.76 7.22 -14.71
CA GLN A 140 -11.29 8.41 -14.04
C GLN A 140 -11.00 8.39 -12.54
N ARG A 141 -11.19 7.25 -11.86
CA ARG A 141 -10.88 7.09 -10.43
C ARG A 141 -9.38 7.26 -10.15
N LEU A 142 -8.52 6.68 -11.00
CA LEU A 142 -7.08 6.86 -10.89
C LEU A 142 -6.70 8.34 -10.97
N LEU A 143 -7.22 9.08 -11.95
CA LEU A 143 -6.90 10.49 -12.16
C LEU A 143 -7.45 11.41 -11.08
N HIS A 144 -8.70 11.22 -10.67
CA HIS A 144 -9.40 12.15 -9.80
C HIS A 144 -9.28 11.80 -8.31
N ASN A 145 -9.16 10.51 -7.96
CA ASN A 145 -9.12 10.07 -6.56
C ASN A 145 -7.69 9.71 -6.13
N LEU A 146 -6.99 8.88 -6.91
CA LEU A 146 -5.71 8.32 -6.48
C LEU A 146 -4.52 9.24 -6.75
N LEU A 147 -4.46 9.87 -7.92
CA LEU A 147 -3.34 10.71 -8.31
C LEU A 147 -3.08 11.88 -7.34
N PRO A 148 -4.11 12.60 -6.84
CA PRO A 148 -3.90 13.68 -5.88
C PRO A 148 -3.42 13.19 -4.50
N VAL A 149 -3.68 11.93 -4.16
CA VAL A 149 -3.17 11.27 -2.94
C VAL A 149 -1.72 10.81 -3.13
N TYR A 150 -1.41 10.25 -4.30
CA TYR A 150 -0.08 9.77 -4.67
C TYR A 150 0.97 10.88 -4.54
N PHE A 151 0.76 11.99 -5.25
CA PHE A 151 1.62 13.16 -5.20
C PHE A 151 0.84 14.43 -5.60
N HIS A 152 1.43 15.60 -5.41
CA HIS A 152 0.83 16.84 -5.89
C HIS A 152 0.71 16.83 -7.43
N PRO A 153 -0.49 17.04 -8.04
CA PRO A 153 -0.70 16.87 -9.48
C PRO A 153 0.23 17.71 -10.36
N PHE A 154 0.42 18.99 -10.05
CA PHE A 154 1.33 19.86 -10.80
C PHE A 154 2.78 19.37 -10.77
N PHE A 155 3.19 18.73 -9.68
CA PHE A 155 4.54 18.19 -9.59
C PHE A 155 4.70 16.89 -10.38
N LEU A 156 3.64 16.10 -10.54
CA LEU A 156 3.67 14.95 -11.43
C LEU A 156 3.88 15.38 -12.88
N TYR A 157 3.21 16.45 -13.33
CA TYR A 157 3.50 17.03 -14.65
C TYR A 157 4.95 17.51 -14.74
N PHE A 158 5.47 18.16 -13.70
CA PHE A 158 6.87 18.56 -13.66
C PHE A 158 7.84 17.36 -13.73
N ILE A 159 7.57 16.27 -13.02
CA ILE A 159 8.35 15.02 -13.09
C ILE A 159 8.34 14.45 -14.51
N LEU A 160 7.17 14.39 -15.16
CA LEU A 160 7.04 13.91 -16.54
C LEU A 160 7.78 14.80 -17.54
N LEU A 161 7.74 16.13 -17.35
CA LEU A 161 8.52 17.07 -18.15
C LEU A 161 10.03 16.89 -17.93
N ALA A 162 10.47 16.71 -16.68
CA ALA A 162 11.87 16.43 -16.36
C ALA A 162 12.33 15.10 -16.98
N PHE A 163 11.48 14.08 -16.99
CA PHE A 163 11.73 12.82 -17.67
C PHE A 163 11.88 13.02 -19.19
N ALA A 164 10.91 13.68 -19.84
CA ALA A 164 10.98 13.99 -21.27
C ALA A 164 12.24 14.80 -21.61
N PHE A 165 12.61 15.76 -20.76
CA PHE A 165 13.82 16.55 -20.90
C PHE A 165 15.09 15.69 -20.83
N ASN A 166 15.15 14.73 -19.90
CA ASN A 166 16.26 13.77 -19.80
C ASN A 166 16.38 12.92 -21.08
N LEU A 167 15.26 12.55 -21.71
CA LEU A 167 15.26 11.79 -22.97
C LEU A 167 15.76 12.63 -24.15
N MET A 168 15.25 13.85 -24.32
CA MET A 168 15.70 14.77 -25.37
C MET A 168 17.21 15.05 -25.29
N HIS A 169 17.73 15.03 -24.06
CA HIS A 169 19.13 15.30 -23.76
C HIS A 169 19.95 14.04 -23.50
N PHE A 170 19.52 12.87 -23.98
CA PHE A 170 20.14 11.56 -23.74
C PHE A 170 21.67 11.58 -23.88
N LYS A 171 22.19 12.20 -24.95
CA LYS A 171 23.63 12.27 -25.24
C LYS A 171 24.42 13.07 -24.19
N SER A 172 23.76 14.02 -23.54
CA SER A 172 24.35 14.94 -22.55
C SER A 172 24.10 14.54 -21.12
N CYS A 173 23.49 13.38 -20.85
CA CYS A 173 23.27 12.84 -19.52
C CYS A 173 24.23 11.67 -19.23
N ASN A 174 24.34 11.25 -17.97
CA ASN A 174 24.96 9.96 -17.66
C ASN A 174 24.13 8.80 -18.28
N ARG A 175 24.75 7.98 -19.13
CA ARG A 175 24.08 6.88 -19.85
C ARG A 175 23.42 5.88 -18.90
N ILE A 176 24.08 5.53 -17.79
CA ILE A 176 23.53 4.60 -16.80
C ILE A 176 22.27 5.19 -16.16
N LEU A 177 22.31 6.47 -15.76
CA LEU A 177 21.17 7.12 -15.11
C LEU A 177 19.98 7.27 -16.06
N VAL A 178 20.18 7.65 -17.33
CA VAL A 178 19.06 7.76 -18.28
C VAL A 178 18.48 6.39 -18.62
N LEU A 179 19.32 5.37 -18.83
CA LEU A 179 18.82 4.02 -19.07
C LEU A 179 18.08 3.45 -17.85
N LEU A 180 18.58 3.73 -16.64
CA LEU A 180 17.87 3.39 -15.40
C LEU A 180 16.52 4.10 -15.34
N ASN A 181 16.48 5.40 -15.67
CA ASN A 181 15.25 6.18 -15.68
C ASN A 181 14.23 5.64 -16.71
N ILE A 182 14.67 5.28 -17.91
CA ILE A 182 13.85 4.63 -18.94
C ILE A 182 13.34 3.27 -18.44
N ALA A 183 14.22 2.43 -17.90
CA ALA A 183 13.85 1.11 -17.41
C ALA A 183 12.85 1.19 -16.24
N THR A 184 13.03 2.15 -15.32
CA THR A 184 12.09 2.44 -14.25
C THR A 184 10.74 2.90 -14.80
N PHE A 185 10.71 3.82 -15.79
CA PHE A 185 9.46 4.26 -16.42
C PHE A 185 8.70 3.10 -17.08
N ILE A 186 9.40 2.26 -17.84
CA ILE A 186 8.82 1.04 -18.44
C ILE A 186 8.26 0.13 -17.33
N GLY A 187 9.00 -0.06 -16.25
CA GLY A 187 8.55 -0.83 -15.08
C GLY A 187 7.28 -0.27 -14.44
N VAL A 188 7.18 1.05 -14.30
CA VAL A 188 5.97 1.73 -13.80
C VAL A 188 4.79 1.49 -14.74
N VAL A 189 4.96 1.66 -16.06
CA VAL A 189 3.89 1.42 -17.04
C VAL A 189 3.43 -0.03 -16.99
N LEU A 190 4.37 -0.99 -17.02
CA LEU A 190 4.03 -2.42 -16.94
C LEU A 190 3.31 -2.74 -15.63
N TYR A 191 3.79 -2.22 -14.49
CA TYR A 191 3.11 -2.39 -13.21
C TYR A 191 1.67 -1.87 -13.26
N MET A 192 1.48 -0.66 -13.81
CA MET A 192 0.15 -0.08 -13.93
C MET A 192 -0.78 -0.90 -14.82
N LEU A 193 -0.28 -1.50 -15.90
CA LEU A 193 -1.06 -2.36 -16.78
C LEU A 193 -1.40 -3.71 -16.12
N PHE A 194 -0.46 -4.29 -15.37
CA PHE A 194 -0.62 -5.59 -14.70
C PHE A 194 -1.45 -5.54 -13.41
N PHE A 195 -1.52 -4.39 -12.75
CA PHE A 195 -2.28 -4.18 -11.51
C PHE A 195 -3.41 -3.17 -11.67
N TYR A 196 -3.83 -2.90 -12.91
CA TYR A 196 -4.81 -1.86 -13.24
C TYR A 196 -6.11 -1.94 -12.42
N LYS A 197 -6.67 -3.14 -12.26
CA LYS A 197 -7.89 -3.38 -11.46
C LYS A 197 -7.71 -3.04 -9.97
N ALA A 198 -6.49 -3.10 -9.44
CA ALA A 198 -6.22 -2.82 -8.02
C ALA A 198 -6.34 -1.32 -7.70
N PHE A 199 -6.24 -0.45 -8.70
CA PHE A 199 -6.36 1.00 -8.55
C PHE A 199 -7.81 1.49 -8.40
N ASP A 200 -8.78 0.59 -8.25
CA ASP A 200 -10.15 1.03 -8.03
C ASP A 200 -10.38 1.63 -6.64
N VAL A 201 -9.68 1.08 -5.65
CA VAL A 201 -9.91 1.38 -4.22
C VAL A 201 -8.65 1.39 -3.35
N HIS A 202 -7.48 0.98 -3.87
CA HIS A 202 -6.28 0.80 -3.06
C HIS A 202 -5.11 1.68 -3.54
N ASP A 203 -5.01 2.88 -2.96
CA ASP A 203 -3.93 3.86 -3.19
C ASP A 203 -2.53 3.34 -2.80
N TYR A 204 -2.41 2.41 -1.84
CA TYR A 204 -1.10 1.88 -1.42
C TYR A 204 -0.33 1.13 -2.53
N TYR A 205 -1.00 0.65 -3.59
CA TYR A 205 -0.33 0.04 -4.75
C TYR A 205 0.57 1.02 -5.49
N LEU A 206 0.34 2.33 -5.32
CA LEU A 206 1.16 3.36 -5.96
C LEU A 206 2.48 3.62 -5.20
N THR A 207 2.63 3.12 -3.97
CA THR A 207 3.79 3.43 -3.11
C THR A 207 5.12 3.12 -3.78
N ASP A 208 5.28 1.92 -4.35
CA ASP A 208 6.55 1.51 -4.96
C ASP A 208 6.83 2.25 -6.29
N LEU A 209 5.79 2.81 -6.93
CA LEU A 209 5.93 3.63 -8.13
C LEU A 209 6.60 4.97 -7.83
N LEU A 210 6.61 5.41 -6.57
CA LEU A 210 7.34 6.61 -6.14
C LEU A 210 8.82 6.55 -6.51
N ILE A 211 9.39 5.36 -6.79
CA ILE A 211 10.78 5.22 -7.19
C ILE A 211 11.12 5.95 -8.49
N PHE A 212 10.15 6.16 -9.36
CA PHE A 212 10.33 6.93 -10.58
C PHE A 212 10.71 8.38 -10.29
N VAL A 213 10.23 8.95 -9.18
CA VAL A 213 10.50 10.33 -8.77
C VAL A 213 11.99 10.54 -8.48
N PRO A 214 12.64 9.88 -7.50
CA PRO A 214 14.05 10.09 -7.20
C PRO A 214 14.96 9.69 -8.36
N VAL A 215 14.63 8.67 -9.16
CA VAL A 215 15.45 8.29 -10.33
C VAL A 215 15.41 9.38 -11.41
N THR A 216 14.24 9.94 -11.69
CA THR A 216 14.09 11.06 -12.63
C THR A 216 14.85 12.29 -12.17
N PHE A 217 14.69 12.65 -10.90
CA PHE A 217 15.36 13.81 -10.32
C PHE A 217 16.86 13.66 -10.23
N LEU A 218 17.36 12.48 -9.87
CA LEU A 218 18.79 12.20 -9.84
C LEU A 218 19.41 12.37 -11.24
N THR A 219 18.74 11.85 -12.27
CA THR A 219 19.17 11.97 -13.66
C THR A 219 19.18 13.44 -14.11
N PHE A 220 18.10 14.17 -13.79
CA PHE A 220 17.96 15.60 -14.12
C PHE A 220 19.01 16.47 -13.40
N ALA A 221 19.22 16.21 -12.11
CA ALA A 221 20.17 16.94 -11.28
C ALA A 221 21.62 16.69 -11.72
N GLU A 222 22.01 15.44 -12.00
CA GLU A 222 23.36 15.10 -12.48
C GLU A 222 23.70 15.89 -13.74
N ARG A 223 22.80 15.87 -14.74
CA ARG A 223 22.98 16.63 -15.98
C ARG A 223 23.09 18.13 -15.71
N THR A 224 22.18 18.67 -14.91
CA THR A 224 22.10 20.12 -14.67
C THR A 224 23.33 20.63 -13.92
N VAL A 225 23.79 19.92 -12.90
CA VAL A 225 25.03 20.23 -12.19
C VAL A 225 26.23 20.15 -13.13
N ARG A 226 26.29 19.14 -14.01
CA ARG A 226 27.40 18.97 -14.96
C ARG A 226 27.46 20.07 -16.02
N THR A 227 26.31 20.50 -16.54
CA THR A 227 26.23 21.41 -17.70
C THR A 227 26.01 22.87 -17.33
N ARG A 228 25.40 23.14 -16.17
CA ARG A 228 24.95 24.47 -15.74
C ARG A 228 25.26 24.73 -14.26
N LYS A 229 26.43 24.28 -13.79
CA LYS A 229 26.88 24.43 -12.39
C LYS A 229 26.69 25.84 -11.82
N HIS A 230 27.03 26.87 -12.60
CA HIS A 230 26.92 28.28 -12.19
C HIS A 230 25.48 28.71 -11.90
N VAL A 231 24.47 28.12 -12.56
CA VAL A 231 23.05 28.41 -12.31
C VAL A 231 22.59 27.73 -11.02
N VAL A 232 22.95 26.46 -10.83
CA VAL A 232 22.52 25.66 -9.67
C VAL A 232 23.05 26.24 -8.36
N LEU A 233 24.23 26.88 -8.39
CA LEU A 233 24.85 27.49 -7.22
C LEU A 233 24.28 28.87 -6.86
N GLN A 234 23.35 29.42 -7.64
CA GLN A 234 22.76 30.71 -7.32
C GLN A 234 21.83 30.63 -6.11
N TRP A 235 21.91 31.60 -5.21
CA TRP A 235 21.14 31.62 -3.97
C TRP A 235 19.62 31.52 -4.20
N TYR A 236 19.11 32.15 -5.26
CA TYR A 236 17.68 32.13 -5.57
C TYR A 236 17.16 30.73 -5.95
N ILE A 237 18.01 29.85 -6.50
CA ILE A 237 17.66 28.44 -6.75
C ILE A 237 17.48 27.71 -5.42
N TYR A 238 18.35 27.94 -4.45
CA TYR A 238 18.21 27.36 -3.11
C TYR A 238 16.97 27.90 -2.39
N THR A 239 16.73 29.21 -2.44
CA THR A 239 15.52 29.82 -1.86
C THR A 239 14.26 29.24 -2.50
N ALA A 240 14.21 29.12 -3.83
CA ALA A 240 13.09 28.51 -4.53
C ALA A 240 12.91 27.03 -4.14
N ALA A 241 14.00 26.26 -4.03
CA ALA A 241 13.94 24.86 -3.61
C ALA A 241 13.42 24.70 -2.16
N VAL A 242 13.86 25.57 -1.23
CA VAL A 242 13.38 25.58 0.15
C VAL A 242 11.90 25.97 0.20
N ALA A 243 11.50 27.05 -0.48
CA ALA A 243 10.09 27.47 -0.55
C ALA A 243 9.21 26.35 -1.14
N PHE A 244 9.69 25.69 -2.19
CA PHE A 244 9.00 24.57 -2.82
C PHE A 244 8.89 23.34 -1.88
N PHE A 245 9.96 23.02 -1.16
CA PHE A 245 9.95 21.97 -0.14
C PHE A 245 8.95 22.27 0.98
N LEU A 246 8.92 23.51 1.49
CA LEU A 246 7.96 23.95 2.49
C LEU A 246 6.52 23.85 1.97
N PHE A 247 6.27 24.26 0.72
CA PHE A 247 4.98 24.10 0.06
C PHE A 247 4.55 22.63 -0.02
N LEU A 248 5.41 21.72 -0.50
CA LEU A 248 5.09 20.29 -0.58
C LEU A 248 4.87 19.65 0.80
N SER A 249 5.61 20.12 1.81
CA SER A 249 5.47 19.68 3.19
C SER A 249 4.14 20.12 3.77
N TYR A 250 3.74 21.37 3.53
CA TYR A 250 2.45 21.91 3.94
C TYR A 250 1.27 21.26 3.19
N TYR A 251 1.38 21.03 1.89
CA TYR A 251 0.39 20.25 1.11
C TYR A 251 0.25 18.83 1.67
N THR A 252 1.38 18.17 1.96
CA THR A 252 1.36 16.84 2.59
C THR A 252 0.70 16.88 3.97
N ALA A 253 1.05 17.85 4.82
CA ALA A 253 0.43 18.03 6.14
C ALA A 253 -1.09 18.24 6.03
N SER A 254 -1.55 19.02 5.05
CA SER A 254 -2.98 19.24 4.77
C SER A 254 -3.68 17.92 4.45
N LYS A 255 -3.10 17.10 3.56
CA LYS A 255 -3.66 15.79 3.17
C LYS A 255 -3.66 14.79 4.34
N ILE A 256 -2.63 14.81 5.19
CA ILE A 256 -2.58 13.95 6.39
C ILE A 256 -3.62 14.39 7.43
N ARG A 257 -3.75 15.70 7.68
CA ARG A 257 -4.78 16.22 8.60
C ARG A 257 -6.19 15.93 8.10
N LEU A 258 -6.43 16.03 6.80
CA LEU A 258 -7.70 15.63 6.20
C LEU A 258 -8.07 14.16 6.55
N ARG A 259 -7.07 13.25 6.58
CA ARG A 259 -7.28 11.84 6.93
C ARG A 259 -7.53 11.62 8.42
N TYR A 260 -6.72 12.24 9.29
CA TYR A 260 -6.74 11.91 10.73
C TYR A 260 -7.47 12.92 11.63
N ASN A 261 -7.47 14.19 11.28
CA ASN A 261 -7.85 15.30 12.17
C ASN A 261 -8.60 16.41 11.42
N LEU A 262 -9.56 16.05 10.55
CA LEU A 262 -10.27 16.99 9.68
C LEU A 262 -10.98 18.12 10.45
N HIS A 263 -11.58 17.77 11.60
CA HIS A 263 -12.33 18.72 12.42
C HIS A 263 -11.44 19.59 13.33
N GLN A 264 -10.13 19.35 13.37
CA GLN A 264 -9.20 20.26 14.06
C GLN A 264 -8.82 21.42 13.14
N HIS A 265 -8.78 22.64 13.67
CA HIS A 265 -8.42 23.81 12.89
C HIS A 265 -7.03 23.66 12.25
N PHE A 266 -6.98 23.79 10.92
CA PHE A 266 -5.74 23.94 10.17
C PHE A 266 -5.87 25.09 9.17
N PRO A 267 -5.10 26.18 9.33
CA PRO A 267 -5.17 27.32 8.43
C PRO A 267 -4.99 26.87 6.99
N GLY A 268 -5.81 27.39 6.06
CA GLY A 268 -5.67 27.17 4.62
C GLY A 268 -6.09 25.81 4.07
N LEU A 269 -6.50 24.84 4.91
CA LEU A 269 -6.90 23.50 4.43
C LEU A 269 -8.07 23.55 3.46
N TYR A 270 -9.16 24.21 3.86
CA TYR A 270 -10.39 24.32 3.08
C TYR A 270 -10.24 25.14 1.79
N THR A 271 -9.20 25.97 1.71
CA THR A 271 -8.86 26.74 0.50
C THR A 271 -7.91 25.96 -0.42
N LEU A 272 -7.02 25.14 0.13
CA LEU A 272 -6.01 24.40 -0.63
C LEU A 272 -6.58 23.12 -1.26
N LEU A 273 -7.51 22.45 -0.58
CA LEU A 273 -8.02 21.15 -1.00
C LEU A 273 -9.41 21.26 -1.64
N PRO A 274 -9.74 20.43 -2.64
CA PRO A 274 -11.06 20.42 -3.25
C PRO A 274 -12.15 20.08 -2.24
N LYS A 275 -13.28 20.80 -2.29
CA LYS A 275 -14.44 20.54 -1.42
C LYS A 275 -14.92 19.09 -1.47
N GLN A 276 -14.98 18.50 -2.67
CA GLN A 276 -15.38 17.10 -2.84
C GLN A 276 -14.51 16.13 -2.03
N GLU A 277 -13.20 16.40 -1.96
CA GLU A 277 -12.29 15.57 -1.17
C GLU A 277 -12.59 15.73 0.33
N ILE A 278 -12.81 16.97 0.77
CA ILE A 278 -13.17 17.29 2.16
C ILE A 278 -14.48 16.59 2.57
N ASP A 279 -15.49 16.65 1.71
CA ASP A 279 -16.80 16.04 1.97
C ASP A 279 -16.71 14.51 2.10
N VAL A 280 -15.88 13.86 1.28
CA VAL A 280 -15.61 12.41 1.38
C VAL A 280 -14.99 12.04 2.73
N TYR A 281 -13.99 12.80 3.20
CA TYR A 281 -13.40 12.51 4.51
C TYR A 281 -14.31 12.89 5.67
N ASN A 282 -15.13 13.94 5.56
CA ASN A 282 -16.19 14.20 6.55
C ASN A 282 -17.10 12.99 6.73
N TRP A 283 -17.51 12.34 5.63
CA TRP A 283 -18.28 11.11 5.69
C TRP A 283 -17.52 9.97 6.38
N TYR A 284 -16.24 9.76 6.06
CA TYR A 284 -15.42 8.74 6.74
C TYR A 284 -15.29 9.00 8.26
N HIS A 285 -15.07 10.25 8.66
CA HIS A 285 -14.98 10.65 10.08
C HIS A 285 -16.31 10.44 10.80
N TRP A 286 -17.44 10.82 10.20
CA TRP A 286 -18.77 10.55 10.73
C TRP A 286 -19.05 9.05 10.85
N HIS A 287 -18.76 8.27 9.80
CA HIS A 287 -18.97 6.82 9.79
C HIS A 287 -18.11 6.14 10.87
N TYR A 288 -16.85 6.55 11.02
CA TYR A 288 -15.98 6.08 12.09
C TYR A 288 -16.54 6.39 13.48
N ALA A 289 -16.91 7.65 13.72
CA ALA A 289 -17.49 8.09 14.99
C ALA A 289 -18.77 7.34 15.35
N THR A 290 -19.60 7.04 14.34
CA THR A 290 -20.91 6.39 14.51
C THR A 290 -20.78 4.90 14.79
N TYR A 291 -19.92 4.19 14.06
CA TYR A 291 -19.92 2.72 14.06
C TYR A 291 -18.70 2.08 14.72
N TYR A 292 -17.53 2.75 14.72
CA TYR A 292 -16.26 2.12 15.10
C TYR A 292 -15.61 2.70 16.36
N LYS A 293 -15.81 3.99 16.64
CA LYS A 293 -15.11 4.70 17.72
C LYS A 293 -15.26 4.04 19.09
N ALA A 294 -16.43 3.48 19.41
CA ALA A 294 -16.64 2.80 20.68
C ALA A 294 -15.76 1.56 20.88
N TYR A 295 -15.30 0.90 19.80
CA TYR A 295 -14.43 -0.27 19.91
C TYR A 295 -13.05 0.07 20.47
N GLU A 296 -12.51 1.29 20.23
CA GLU A 296 -11.19 1.73 20.74
C GLU A 296 -11.06 1.62 22.27
N SER A 297 -12.19 1.73 22.98
CA SER A 297 -12.26 1.68 24.44
C SER A 297 -13.17 0.57 24.96
N ALA A 298 -13.51 -0.41 24.12
CA ALA A 298 -14.39 -1.51 24.48
C ALA A 298 -13.68 -2.61 25.30
N GLU A 299 -12.35 -2.71 25.23
CA GLU A 299 -11.60 -3.76 25.94
C GLU A 299 -11.92 -3.77 27.46
N PRO A 300 -11.76 -2.67 28.23
CA PRO A 300 -12.07 -2.68 29.66
C PRO A 300 -13.53 -3.03 29.95
N TRP A 301 -14.46 -2.62 29.09
CA TRP A 301 -15.88 -2.96 29.21
C TRP A 301 -16.10 -4.47 29.11
N LEU A 302 -15.48 -5.14 28.14
CA LEU A 302 -15.55 -6.61 27.99
C LEU A 302 -14.93 -7.33 29.19
N ARG A 303 -13.76 -6.88 29.66
CA ARG A 303 -13.08 -7.49 30.82
C ARG A 303 -13.93 -7.41 32.09
N ASN A 304 -14.65 -6.29 32.29
CA ASN A 304 -15.57 -6.12 33.42
C ASN A 304 -16.78 -7.06 33.39
N GLN A 305 -17.16 -7.57 32.21
CA GLN A 305 -18.19 -8.62 32.07
C GLN A 305 -17.62 -10.04 32.27
N GLY A 306 -16.33 -10.17 32.60
CA GLY A 306 -15.65 -11.46 32.77
C GLY A 306 -15.17 -12.09 31.45
N ILE A 307 -15.33 -11.40 30.32
CA ILE A 307 -14.93 -11.91 28.99
C ILE A 307 -13.42 -11.81 28.83
N GLN A 308 -12.78 -12.97 28.67
CA GLN A 308 -11.35 -13.07 28.41
C GLN A 308 -11.03 -12.77 26.96
N ARG A 309 -9.81 -12.29 26.68
CA ARG A 309 -9.32 -12.02 25.31
C ARG A 309 -9.48 -13.21 24.35
N THR A 310 -9.43 -14.42 24.89
CA THR A 310 -9.52 -15.68 24.15
C THR A 310 -10.94 -16.19 23.93
N ASP A 311 -11.95 -15.59 24.57
CA ASP A 311 -13.34 -15.95 24.30
C ASP A 311 -13.74 -15.49 22.91
N CYS A 312 -14.11 -16.40 22.02
CA CYS A 312 -14.46 -16.02 20.65
C CYS A 312 -15.75 -15.19 20.62
N ILE A 313 -15.68 -13.98 20.06
CA ILE A 313 -16.83 -13.08 19.85
C ILE A 313 -17.15 -12.96 18.37
N ILE A 314 -18.43 -12.93 18.02
CA ILE A 314 -18.90 -12.49 16.70
C ILE A 314 -19.15 -10.98 16.77
N SER A 315 -18.55 -10.19 15.89
CA SER A 315 -18.77 -8.74 15.83
C SER A 315 -19.31 -8.34 14.47
N ILE A 316 -20.51 -7.76 14.43
CA ILE A 316 -21.20 -7.39 13.19
C ILE A 316 -21.95 -6.04 13.27
N PRO A 317 -22.00 -5.26 12.17
CA PRO A 317 -21.23 -5.45 10.94
C PRO A 317 -19.76 -5.03 11.05
N ASP A 318 -18.89 -5.68 10.26
CA ASP A 318 -17.53 -5.25 9.97
C ASP A 318 -17.26 -5.37 8.45
N GLN A 319 -16.79 -4.29 7.84
CA GLN A 319 -16.46 -4.27 6.42
C GLN A 319 -15.16 -5.00 6.07
N SER A 320 -14.39 -5.41 7.08
CA SER A 320 -13.08 -6.03 6.96
C SER A 320 -13.02 -7.36 7.68
N ILE A 321 -11.87 -8.01 7.58
CA ILE A 321 -11.61 -9.28 8.25
C ILE A 321 -11.60 -9.11 9.78
N ASN A 322 -11.23 -7.93 10.32
CA ASN A 322 -10.94 -7.78 11.75
C ASN A 322 -10.84 -6.35 12.32
N ILE A 323 -11.42 -5.30 11.73
CA ILE A 323 -11.35 -3.93 12.28
C ILE A 323 -11.90 -3.90 13.71
N THR A 324 -13.12 -4.39 13.93
CA THR A 324 -13.77 -4.33 15.24
C THR A 324 -13.02 -5.20 16.26
N LEU A 325 -12.67 -6.42 15.86
CA LEU A 325 -11.90 -7.38 16.67
C LEU A 325 -10.54 -6.81 17.10
N TYR A 326 -9.85 -6.12 16.20
CA TYR A 326 -8.57 -5.47 16.49
C TYR A 326 -8.73 -4.31 17.47
N LEU A 327 -9.71 -3.42 17.22
CA LEU A 327 -9.91 -2.23 18.04
C LEU A 327 -10.27 -2.56 19.49
N MET A 328 -11.01 -3.65 19.74
CA MET A 328 -11.39 -4.08 21.09
C MET A 328 -10.47 -5.15 21.70
N ASP A 329 -9.34 -5.46 21.07
CA ASP A 329 -8.41 -6.54 21.43
C ASP A 329 -9.11 -7.86 21.80
N GLN A 330 -9.84 -8.42 20.84
CA GLN A 330 -10.63 -9.63 21.05
C GLN A 330 -10.48 -10.62 19.88
N LYS A 331 -10.42 -11.91 20.21
CA LYS A 331 -10.46 -12.98 19.20
C LYS A 331 -11.88 -13.28 18.76
N GLY A 332 -12.07 -13.66 17.50
CA GLY A 332 -13.35 -14.17 17.03
C GLY A 332 -13.59 -13.97 15.55
N PHE A 333 -14.84 -13.65 15.20
CA PHE A 333 -15.34 -13.65 13.83
C PHE A 333 -16.02 -12.33 13.48
N THR A 334 -15.91 -11.93 12.22
CA THR A 334 -16.70 -10.84 11.63
C THR A 334 -17.66 -11.39 10.58
N ASP A 335 -18.53 -10.55 10.01
CA ASP A 335 -19.36 -10.93 8.85
C ASP A 335 -18.60 -10.90 7.52
N PHE A 336 -17.27 -10.70 7.51
CA PHE A 336 -16.48 -10.81 6.28
C PHE A 336 -16.55 -12.22 5.68
N GLY A 337 -16.51 -13.25 6.54
CA GLY A 337 -16.64 -14.64 6.11
C GLY A 337 -18.01 -15.00 5.52
N ARG A 338 -19.05 -14.22 5.84
CA ARG A 338 -20.42 -14.36 5.31
C ARG A 338 -20.53 -13.96 3.84
N ARG A 339 -19.71 -13.00 3.39
CA ARG A 339 -19.73 -12.39 2.04
C ARG A 339 -19.20 -13.30 0.92
N ARG A 340 -19.29 -14.63 1.10
CA ARG A 340 -19.01 -15.62 0.06
C ARG A 340 -20.03 -15.50 -1.08
N ASN A 341 -19.80 -16.19 -2.18
CA ASN A 341 -20.77 -16.26 -3.29
C ASN A 341 -21.41 -17.67 -3.34
N PRO A 342 -22.73 -17.81 -3.09
CA PRO A 342 -23.68 -16.77 -2.66
C PRO A 342 -23.47 -16.35 -1.19
N PRO A 343 -23.88 -15.12 -0.81
CA PRO A 343 -23.74 -14.65 0.57
C PRO A 343 -24.66 -15.44 1.49
N GLN A 344 -24.15 -15.85 2.64
CA GLN A 344 -24.95 -16.54 3.65
C GLN A 344 -25.84 -15.52 4.40
N SER A 345 -27.00 -15.96 4.92
CA SER A 345 -27.76 -15.15 5.87
C SER A 345 -26.95 -14.94 7.15
N TYR A 346 -27.24 -13.87 7.89
CA TYR A 346 -26.54 -13.60 9.15
C TYR A 346 -26.76 -14.75 10.14
N GLY A 347 -27.99 -15.25 10.28
CA GLY A 347 -28.29 -16.36 11.19
C GLY A 347 -27.45 -17.61 10.93
N LYS A 348 -27.37 -18.09 9.67
CA LYS A 348 -26.53 -19.25 9.32
C LYS A 348 -25.05 -19.01 9.60
N TRP A 349 -24.58 -17.79 9.37
CA TRP A 349 -23.20 -17.43 9.67
C TRP A 349 -22.92 -17.38 11.18
N ILE A 350 -23.86 -16.86 11.96
CA ILE A 350 -23.77 -16.83 13.43
C ILE A 350 -23.73 -18.26 13.98
N GLU A 351 -24.60 -19.17 13.51
CA GLU A 351 -24.53 -20.58 13.92
C GLU A 351 -23.20 -21.23 13.57
N HIS A 352 -22.72 -21.01 12.35
CA HIS A 352 -21.43 -21.54 11.96
C HIS A 352 -20.30 -21.04 12.89
N CYS A 353 -20.33 -19.77 13.29
CA CYS A 353 -19.36 -19.24 14.26
C CYS A 353 -19.54 -19.84 15.66
N ARG A 354 -20.78 -20.10 16.10
CA ARG A 354 -21.08 -20.79 17.37
C ARG A 354 -20.53 -22.20 17.37
N ASP A 355 -20.70 -22.94 16.27
CA ASP A 355 -20.14 -24.28 16.09
C ASP A 355 -18.60 -24.28 16.17
N LEU A 356 -17.97 -23.17 15.76
CA LEU A 356 -16.53 -22.93 15.88
C LEU A 356 -16.12 -22.36 17.25
N GLY A 357 -17.04 -22.28 18.21
CA GLY A 357 -16.77 -21.90 19.60
C GLY A 357 -17.01 -20.43 19.93
N ALA A 358 -17.76 -19.67 19.12
CA ALA A 358 -18.18 -18.33 19.48
C ALA A 358 -19.18 -18.34 20.65
N ARG A 359 -18.90 -17.54 21.68
CA ARG A 359 -19.68 -17.46 22.93
C ARG A 359 -20.56 -16.23 23.01
N TYR A 360 -20.16 -15.15 22.33
CA TYR A 360 -20.82 -13.85 22.42
C TYR A 360 -21.03 -13.23 21.05
N LEU A 361 -22.02 -12.34 20.96
CA LEU A 361 -22.33 -11.54 19.78
C LEU A 361 -22.31 -10.06 20.16
N ILE A 362 -21.59 -9.24 19.40
CA ILE A 362 -21.60 -7.79 19.48
C ILE A 362 -22.23 -7.23 18.21
N ILE A 363 -23.24 -6.37 18.40
CA ILE A 363 -23.89 -5.61 17.32
C ILE A 363 -23.61 -4.12 17.53
N ASN A 364 -23.06 -3.45 16.51
CA ASN A 364 -22.81 -2.00 16.50
C ASN A 364 -23.76 -1.20 15.60
N ASP A 365 -24.69 -1.86 14.90
CA ASP A 365 -25.76 -1.25 14.11
C ASP A 365 -27.13 -1.80 14.53
N ARG A 366 -27.98 -0.94 15.09
CA ARG A 366 -29.30 -1.33 15.59
C ARG A 366 -30.26 -1.79 14.49
N GLU A 367 -30.03 -1.41 13.23
CA GLU A 367 -30.86 -1.88 12.13
C GLU A 367 -30.76 -3.41 11.96
N LEU A 368 -29.62 -4.02 12.32
CA LEU A 368 -29.49 -5.49 12.30
C LEU A 368 -30.40 -6.18 13.32
N LEU A 369 -30.86 -5.51 14.36
CA LEU A 369 -31.82 -6.11 15.31
C LEU A 369 -33.18 -6.37 14.67
N LYS A 370 -33.49 -5.71 13.54
CA LYS A 370 -34.72 -5.91 12.77
C LYS A 370 -34.60 -7.08 11.77
N ASP A 371 -33.39 -7.59 11.53
CA ASP A 371 -33.16 -8.73 10.65
C ASP A 371 -33.70 -10.00 11.32
N THR A 372 -34.66 -10.66 10.67
CA THR A 372 -35.34 -11.85 11.20
C THR A 372 -34.40 -13.03 11.40
N THR A 373 -33.24 -13.05 10.73
CA THR A 373 -32.20 -14.06 10.90
C THR A 373 -31.21 -13.72 12.01
N VAL A 374 -31.17 -12.48 12.51
CA VAL A 374 -30.31 -12.05 13.62
C VAL A 374 -31.07 -12.02 14.94
N ALA A 375 -32.35 -11.64 14.90
CA ALA A 375 -33.20 -11.51 16.09
C ALA A 375 -33.19 -12.74 17.03
N PRO A 376 -33.17 -14.00 16.56
CA PRO A 376 -33.09 -15.17 17.44
C PRO A 376 -31.85 -15.20 18.33
N TYR A 377 -30.74 -14.59 17.89
CA TYR A 377 -29.46 -14.53 18.62
C TYR A 377 -29.37 -13.35 19.60
N CYS A 378 -30.37 -12.47 19.61
CA CYS A 378 -30.38 -11.25 20.41
C CYS A 378 -31.25 -11.35 21.68
N ARG A 379 -31.63 -12.57 22.09
CA ARG A 379 -32.54 -12.81 23.23
C ARG A 379 -31.92 -12.46 24.59
N TYR A 380 -30.66 -12.77 24.80
CA TYR A 380 -29.96 -12.60 26.08
C TYR A 380 -28.96 -11.46 26.00
N LYS A 381 -29.46 -10.22 26.11
CA LYS A 381 -28.61 -9.04 26.22
C LYS A 381 -27.88 -9.04 27.56
N LEU A 382 -26.55 -8.98 27.52
CA LEU A 382 -25.70 -8.89 28.72
C LEU A 382 -25.43 -7.45 29.12
N SER A 383 -25.01 -6.62 28.16
CA SER A 383 -24.55 -5.26 28.42
C SER A 383 -24.62 -4.39 27.17
N GLU A 384 -24.48 -3.09 27.35
CA GLU A 384 -24.41 -2.11 26.28
C GLU A 384 -23.34 -1.07 26.60
N TYR A 385 -22.57 -0.67 25.59
CA TYR A 385 -21.50 0.31 25.72
C TYR A 385 -21.51 1.23 24.50
N ASN A 386 -21.93 2.48 24.70
CA ASN A 386 -22.18 3.44 23.61
C ASN A 386 -23.13 2.84 22.56
N ASN A 387 -22.67 2.63 21.33
CA ASN A 387 -23.44 2.01 20.26
C ASN A 387 -23.27 0.48 20.17
N LEU A 388 -22.48 -0.14 21.04
CA LEU A 388 -22.21 -1.58 21.04
C LEU A 388 -23.17 -2.32 21.96
N ILE A 389 -23.82 -3.38 21.46
CA ILE A 389 -24.73 -4.22 22.24
C ILE A 389 -24.16 -5.64 22.32
N LEU A 390 -23.98 -6.15 23.53
CA LEU A 390 -23.42 -7.47 23.80
C LEU A 390 -24.53 -8.47 24.15
N PHE A 391 -24.51 -9.61 23.47
CA PHE A 391 -25.43 -10.73 23.68
C PHE A 391 -24.67 -12.01 24.01
N ASP A 392 -25.27 -12.83 24.87
CA ASP A 392 -24.80 -14.18 25.18
C ASP A 392 -25.40 -15.21 24.23
N LEU A 393 -24.54 -16.02 23.61
CA LEU A 393 -24.95 -17.09 22.69
C LEU A 393 -24.97 -18.47 23.37
N GLN A 394 -24.44 -18.58 24.59
CA GLN A 394 -24.29 -19.86 25.29
C GLN A 394 -25.62 -20.37 25.85
N ASN A 395 -26.50 -19.46 26.25
CA ASN A 395 -27.80 -19.76 26.84
C ASN A 395 -28.93 -19.98 25.80
N LEU A 396 -28.60 -19.97 24.50
CA LEU A 396 -29.54 -20.25 23.42
C LEU A 396 -29.66 -21.77 23.21
N SER A 397 -30.87 -22.32 23.38
CA SER A 397 -31.19 -23.72 23.09
C SER A 397 -31.02 -24.05 21.61
N TYR A 398 -30.48 -25.23 21.29
CA TYR A 398 -30.24 -25.70 19.92
C TYR A 398 -31.32 -26.71 19.48
N PRO A 399 -31.81 -26.67 18.23
CA PRO A 399 -31.69 -25.59 17.25
C PRO A 399 -32.66 -24.43 17.56
N LEU A 400 -32.32 -23.23 17.07
CA LEU A 400 -33.25 -22.10 17.08
C LEU A 400 -34.16 -22.24 15.86
N ASP A 401 -35.43 -22.61 16.08
CA ASP A 401 -36.48 -22.71 15.04
C ASP A 401 -36.70 -21.39 14.27
#